data_AF-M0ERZ1-F1
#
_entry.id   AF-M0ERZ1-F1
#
_cell.length_a   1.000
_cell.length_b   1.000
_cell.length_c   1.000
_cell.angle_alpha   90.00
_cell.angle_beta   90.00
_cell.angle_gamma   90.00
#
_symmetry.space_group_name_H-M   'P 1'
#
loop_
_entity.id
_entity.type
_entity.pdbx_description
1 polymer ?
#
loop_
_entity_poly.entity_id
_entity_poly.type
_entity_poly.pdbx_seq_one_letter_code
_entity_poly.pdbx_strand_id
1 'polypeptide(L)'
;MPVDFESYRPSDLPDEDTNGRRILEFLARNPELGFRPSELAEELDIPRGSVGTTLRRLEQRGLVRHKGEYWAINAEAYDAHTAAQIGLRAVADAFAGDGYDRTDDWDADLPDLDADESGDESTDGCCIDAEPSSSRRIRSATRRDGPT
;
A
#
# COMPACT_ATOMS: atom_id res chain seq x y z
N MET A 1 23.57 26.77 4.61
CA MET A 1 23.30 25.91 5.78
C MET A 1 23.57 24.48 5.34
N PRO A 2 24.41 23.70 6.03
CA PRO A 2 24.46 22.26 5.84
C PRO A 2 23.15 21.63 6.35
N VAL A 3 22.79 20.47 5.79
CA VAL A 3 21.65 19.65 6.23
C VAL A 3 22.20 18.40 6.91
N ASP A 4 21.59 18.01 8.01
CA ASP A 4 21.88 16.75 8.69
C ASP A 4 21.22 15.58 7.95
N PHE A 5 21.98 14.50 7.75
CA PHE A 5 21.51 13.30 7.06
C PHE A 5 20.92 12.25 8.01
N GLU A 6 21.23 12.27 9.30
CA GLU A 6 20.73 11.27 10.26
C GLU A 6 19.25 11.53 10.60
N SER A 7 18.79 12.77 10.50
CA SER A 7 17.37 13.15 10.58
C SER A 7 16.62 13.14 9.22
N TYR A 8 17.28 12.82 8.11
CA TYR A 8 16.64 12.73 6.79
C TYR A 8 15.79 11.45 6.66
N ARG A 9 14.56 11.51 7.14
CA ARG A 9 13.51 10.57 6.72
C ARG A 9 12.95 11.03 5.37
N PRO A 10 13.07 10.26 4.28
CA PRO A 10 12.30 10.49 3.07
C PRO A 10 10.84 10.07 3.31
N SER A 11 10.08 10.89 4.04
CA SER A 11 8.61 10.82 4.07
C SER A 11 7.98 11.38 2.79
N ASP A 12 8.80 11.90 1.88
CA ASP A 12 8.41 12.41 0.58
C ASP A 12 8.21 11.23 -0.40
N LEU A 13 7.15 10.46 -0.19
CA LEU A 13 6.35 10.00 -1.34
C LEU A 13 5.92 11.29 -2.03
N PRO A 14 6.46 11.64 -3.21
CA PRO A 14 6.24 12.96 -3.77
C PRO A 14 4.75 13.13 -3.97
N ASP A 15 4.18 14.08 -3.22
CA ASP A 15 2.77 14.44 -3.24
C ASP A 15 2.36 14.53 -4.71
N GLU A 16 1.25 13.86 -5.08
CA GLU A 16 0.85 13.74 -6.49
C GLU A 16 0.50 15.15 -6.98
N ASP A 17 1.50 15.82 -7.59
CA ASP A 17 1.45 17.18 -8.12
C ASP A 17 0.04 17.40 -8.69
N THR A 18 -0.68 18.45 -8.28
CA THR A 18 -2.05 18.64 -8.79
C THR A 18 -2.07 18.70 -10.32
N ASN A 19 -0.95 19.10 -10.93
CA ASN A 19 -0.70 19.02 -12.36
C ASN A 19 -0.56 17.58 -12.89
N GLY A 20 0.13 16.69 -12.17
CA GLY A 20 0.21 15.26 -12.46
C GLY A 20 -1.16 14.60 -12.44
N ARG A 21 -1.95 14.83 -11.39
CA ARG A 21 -3.33 14.33 -11.33
C ARG A 21 -4.20 14.87 -12.48
N ARG A 22 -4.16 16.18 -12.77
CA ARG A 22 -4.88 16.79 -13.91
C ARG A 22 -4.50 16.16 -15.24
N ILE A 23 -3.20 15.94 -15.49
CA ILE A 23 -2.69 15.31 -16.71
C ILE A 23 -3.15 13.85 -16.79
N LEU A 24 -3.02 13.07 -15.72
CA LEU A 24 -3.48 11.67 -15.69
C LEU A 24 -4.98 11.56 -15.94
N GLU A 25 -5.81 12.35 -15.25
CA GLU A 25 -7.26 12.33 -15.45
C GLU A 25 -7.64 12.71 -16.90
N PHE A 26 -6.95 13.70 -17.49
CA PHE A 26 -7.20 14.09 -18.87
C PHE A 26 -6.83 12.99 -19.87
N LEU A 27 -5.69 12.34 -19.68
CA LEU A 27 -5.25 11.22 -20.52
C LEU A 27 -6.13 9.97 -20.30
N ALA A 28 -6.59 9.71 -19.08
CA ALA A 28 -7.50 8.61 -18.75
C ALA A 28 -8.91 8.79 -19.35
N ARG A 29 -9.38 10.04 -19.50
CA ARG A 29 -10.61 10.37 -20.27
C ARG A 29 -10.44 10.15 -21.79
N ASN A 30 -9.22 10.04 -22.29
CA ASN A 30 -8.88 9.94 -23.71
C ASN A 30 -7.87 8.78 -23.98
N PRO A 31 -8.16 7.53 -23.58
CA PRO A 31 -7.14 6.48 -23.45
C PRO A 31 -6.51 6.02 -24.77
N GLU A 32 -7.24 6.19 -25.88
CA GLU A 32 -6.82 5.85 -27.25
C GLU A 32 -5.99 6.97 -27.92
N LEU A 33 -5.89 8.15 -27.30
CA LEU A 33 -5.24 9.32 -27.88
C LEU A 33 -3.88 9.59 -27.22
N GLY A 34 -2.95 10.11 -28.03
CA GLY A 34 -1.67 10.63 -27.58
C GLY A 34 -1.59 12.14 -27.84
N PHE A 35 -1.10 12.89 -26.86
CA PHE A 35 -1.03 14.35 -26.88
C PHE A 35 0.40 14.84 -26.73
N ARG A 36 0.75 15.94 -27.38
CA ARG A 36 2.03 16.63 -27.19
C ARG A 36 2.04 17.39 -25.86
N PRO A 37 3.21 17.60 -25.23
CA PRO A 37 3.31 18.48 -24.05
C PRO A 37 2.84 19.91 -24.30
N SER A 38 2.75 20.34 -25.57
CA SER A 38 2.15 21.62 -25.97
C SER A 38 0.63 21.62 -25.84
N GLU A 39 -0.01 20.60 -26.39
CA GLU A 39 -1.47 20.45 -26.38
C GLU A 39 -1.97 20.29 -24.93
N LEU A 40 -1.27 19.49 -24.12
CA LEU A 40 -1.55 19.34 -22.69
C LEU A 40 -1.33 20.62 -21.87
N ALA A 41 -0.36 21.47 -22.25
CA ALA A 41 -0.13 22.75 -21.59
C ALA A 41 -1.25 23.77 -21.89
N GLU A 42 -1.74 23.76 -23.13
CA GLU A 42 -2.79 24.66 -23.62
C GLU A 42 -4.18 24.23 -23.12
N GLU A 43 -4.49 22.93 -23.12
CA GLU A 43 -5.79 22.37 -22.70
C GLU A 43 -5.98 22.40 -21.16
N LEU A 44 -4.92 22.28 -20.38
CA LEU A 44 -4.98 22.21 -18.91
C LEU A 44 -4.57 23.52 -18.20
N ASP A 45 -4.17 24.55 -18.95
CA ASP A 45 -3.58 25.80 -18.44
C ASP A 45 -2.39 25.56 -17.49
N ILE A 46 -1.48 24.65 -17.89
CA ILE A 46 -0.29 24.28 -17.12
C ILE A 46 0.97 24.76 -17.88
N PRO A 47 1.93 25.44 -17.22
CA PRO A 47 3.17 25.86 -17.87
C PRO A 47 3.90 24.69 -18.55
N ARG A 48 4.26 24.86 -19.83
CA ARG A 48 4.98 23.86 -20.67
C ARG A 48 6.13 23.13 -19.94
N GLY A 49 6.93 23.87 -19.17
CA GLY A 49 8.06 23.31 -18.40
C GLY A 49 7.63 22.42 -17.23
N SER A 50 6.50 22.71 -16.59
CA SER A 50 5.88 21.83 -15.59
C SER A 50 5.33 20.58 -16.27
N VAL A 51 4.56 20.71 -17.36
CA VAL A 51 4.00 19.55 -18.11
C VAL A 51 5.10 18.56 -18.50
N GLY A 52 6.19 19.02 -19.13
CA GLY A 52 7.29 18.14 -19.54
C GLY A 52 8.03 17.47 -18.37
N THR A 53 8.15 18.15 -17.23
CA THR A 53 8.78 17.58 -16.02
C THR A 53 7.86 16.55 -15.37
N THR A 54 6.56 16.85 -15.28
CA THR A 54 5.54 15.97 -14.72
C THR A 54 5.35 14.72 -15.56
N LEU A 55 5.29 14.82 -16.90
CA LEU A 55 5.19 13.66 -17.79
C LEU A 55 6.35 12.67 -17.60
N ARG A 56 7.59 13.15 -17.45
CA ARG A 56 8.75 12.30 -17.14
C ARG A 56 8.65 11.61 -15.78
N ARG A 57 8.08 12.26 -14.76
CA ARG A 57 7.82 11.63 -13.45
C ARG A 57 6.76 10.53 -13.57
N LEU A 58 5.68 10.80 -14.31
CA LEU A 58 4.62 9.82 -14.57
C LEU A 58 5.13 8.61 -15.40
N GLU A 59 6.05 8.85 -16.32
CA GLU A 59 6.75 7.83 -17.11
C GLU A 59 7.57 6.89 -16.23
N GLN A 60 8.35 7.44 -15.30
CA GLN A 60 9.13 6.69 -14.33
C GLN A 60 8.25 5.84 -13.39
N ARG A 61 7.01 6.27 -13.13
CA ARG A 61 5.99 5.51 -12.40
C ARG A 61 5.22 4.51 -13.30
N GLY A 62 5.49 4.48 -14.61
CA GLY A 62 4.81 3.61 -15.58
C GLY A 62 3.36 3.99 -15.89
N LEU A 63 2.87 5.14 -15.42
CA LEU A 63 1.47 5.58 -15.54
C LEU A 63 1.13 6.18 -16.91
N VAL A 64 2.14 6.64 -17.64
CA VAL A 64 2.02 7.14 -19.02
C VAL A 64 3.01 6.44 -19.94
N ARG A 65 2.65 6.35 -21.22
CA ARG A 65 3.46 5.82 -22.32
C ARG A 65 3.70 6.92 -23.35
N HIS A 66 4.87 6.96 -23.98
CA HIS A 66 5.16 7.93 -25.03
C HIS A 66 5.51 7.26 -26.37
N LYS A 67 5.25 7.97 -27.48
CA LYS A 67 5.64 7.57 -28.84
C LYS A 67 6.11 8.79 -29.61
N GLY A 68 7.43 8.96 -29.69
CA GLY A 68 8.01 10.22 -30.15
C GLY A 68 7.64 11.35 -29.20
N GLU A 69 7.03 12.41 -29.73
CA GLU A 69 6.58 13.59 -28.97
C GLU A 69 5.20 13.43 -28.30
N TYR A 70 4.47 12.35 -28.60
CA TYR A 70 3.11 12.13 -28.11
C TYR A 70 3.08 11.27 -26.84
N TRP A 71 2.23 11.64 -25.89
CA TRP A 71 2.06 11.02 -24.57
C TRP A 71 0.62 10.55 -24.39
N ALA A 72 0.43 9.31 -23.94
CA ALA A 72 -0.86 8.68 -23.70
C ALA A 72 -0.88 8.03 -22.31
N ILE A 73 -2.06 7.74 -21.78
CA ILE A 73 -2.20 6.96 -20.54
C ILE A 73 -1.66 5.53 -20.75
N ASN A 74 -1.08 4.95 -19.71
CA ASN A 74 -0.97 3.50 -19.60
C ASN A 74 -2.17 2.98 -18.81
N ALA A 75 -3.24 2.59 -19.52
CA ALA A 75 -4.52 2.25 -18.92
C ALA A 75 -4.42 1.17 -17.84
N GLU A 76 -3.68 0.08 -18.11
CA GLU A 76 -3.51 -1.02 -17.15
C GLU A 76 -2.85 -0.58 -15.84
N ALA A 77 -1.78 0.22 -15.91
CA ALA A 77 -1.10 0.75 -14.73
C ALA A 77 -1.97 1.78 -13.98
N TYR A 78 -2.72 2.60 -14.71
CA TYR A 78 -3.63 3.59 -14.14
C TYR A 78 -4.83 2.92 -13.43
N ASP A 79 -5.44 1.91 -14.06
CA ASP A 79 -6.55 1.16 -13.50
C ASP A 79 -6.12 0.37 -12.25
N ALA A 80 -4.94 -0.26 -12.28
CA ALA A 80 -4.36 -0.94 -11.12
C ALA A 80 -4.08 0.05 -9.97
N HIS A 81 -3.51 1.22 -10.26
CA HIS A 81 -3.29 2.27 -9.26
C HIS A 81 -4.62 2.77 -8.66
N THR A 82 -5.61 3.06 -9.51
CA THR A 82 -6.93 3.54 -9.09
C THR A 82 -7.66 2.49 -8.25
N ALA A 83 -7.61 1.21 -8.64
CA ALA A 83 -8.18 0.11 -7.86
C ALA A 83 -7.50 -0.04 -6.49
N ALA A 84 -6.17 0.10 -6.41
CA ALA A 84 -5.45 0.08 -5.13
C ALA A 84 -5.86 1.24 -4.21
N GLN A 85 -5.99 2.46 -4.75
CA GLN A 85 -6.46 3.63 -3.99
C GLN A 85 -7.90 3.45 -3.48
N ILE A 86 -8.80 2.96 -4.33
CA ILE A 86 -10.19 2.65 -3.94
C ILE A 86 -10.23 1.56 -2.87
N GLY A 87 -9.43 0.50 -3.02
CA GLY A 87 -9.33 -0.59 -2.05
C GLY A 87 -8.82 -0.14 -0.69
N LEU A 88 -7.72 0.62 -0.65
CA LEU A 88 -7.16 1.18 0.58
C LEU A 88 -8.17 2.10 1.28
N ARG A 89 -8.85 2.96 0.52
CA ARG A 89 -9.92 3.81 1.06
C ARG A 89 -11.09 2.99 1.59
N ALA A 90 -11.55 1.96 0.88
CA ALA A 90 -12.64 1.12 1.33
C ALA A 90 -12.29 0.34 2.61
N VAL A 91 -11.03 -0.05 2.79
CA VAL A 91 -10.52 -0.61 4.05
C VAL A 91 -10.54 0.45 5.16
N ALA A 92 -10.00 1.64 4.92
CA ALA A 92 -10.03 2.73 5.90
C ALA A 92 -11.48 3.10 6.31
N ASP A 93 -12.39 3.27 5.35
CA ASP A 93 -13.80 3.56 5.57
C ASP A 93 -14.53 2.40 6.31
N ALA A 94 -14.06 1.15 6.21
CA ALA A 94 -14.65 -0.01 6.89
C ALA A 94 -14.22 -0.17 8.36
N PHE A 95 -13.02 0.32 8.72
CA PHE A 95 -12.52 0.33 10.10
C PHE A 95 -12.60 1.72 10.77
N ALA A 96 -13.05 2.75 10.03
CA ALA A 96 -13.27 4.10 10.55
C ALA A 96 -14.20 4.08 11.77
N GLY A 97 -13.70 4.51 12.91
CA GLY A 97 -14.39 4.42 14.18
C GLY A 97 -14.62 2.97 14.66
N ASP A 98 -13.61 2.11 14.57
CA ASP A 98 -13.56 0.88 15.37
C ASP A 98 -12.83 1.11 16.72
N GLY A 99 -12.31 0.05 17.34
CA GLY A 99 -11.54 0.17 18.59
C GLY A 99 -10.06 0.52 18.38
N TYR A 100 -9.51 0.25 17.19
CA TYR A 100 -8.13 0.53 16.82
C TYR A 100 -7.97 1.95 16.25
N ASP A 101 -8.98 2.46 15.53
CA ASP A 101 -9.01 3.84 14.99
C ASP A 101 -9.26 4.92 16.06
N ARG A 102 -9.92 4.58 17.18
CA ARG A 102 -10.26 5.55 18.25
C ARG A 102 -9.29 5.60 19.43
N THR A 103 -8.34 4.67 19.52
CA THR A 103 -7.47 4.56 20.70
C THR A 103 -6.09 5.08 20.33
N ASP A 104 -5.80 6.33 20.72
CA ASP A 104 -4.49 6.97 20.47
C ASP A 104 -3.31 6.21 21.13
N ASP A 105 -3.61 5.32 22.09
CA ASP A 105 -2.70 4.53 22.94
C ASP A 105 -2.89 3.01 22.70
N TRP A 106 -3.24 2.61 21.46
CA TRP A 106 -3.59 1.22 21.09
C TRP A 106 -2.48 0.19 21.32
N ASP A 107 -1.24 0.65 21.43
CA ASP A 107 -0.03 -0.12 21.70
C ASP A 107 0.33 -0.22 23.20
N ALA A 108 -0.33 0.55 24.08
CA ALA A 108 0.02 0.65 25.50
C ALA A 108 -0.08 -0.67 26.29
N ASP A 109 -0.93 -1.61 25.84
CA ASP A 109 -1.09 -2.96 26.43
C ASP A 109 -0.34 -4.06 25.65
N LEU A 110 0.43 -3.72 24.62
CA LEU A 110 1.20 -4.71 23.85
C LEU A 110 2.52 -5.08 24.57
N PRO A 111 2.94 -6.36 24.54
CA PRO A 111 4.24 -6.75 25.06
C PRO A 111 5.37 -6.19 24.19
N ASP A 112 6.43 -5.70 24.83
CA ASP A 112 7.66 -5.29 24.13
C ASP A 112 8.21 -6.44 23.28
N LEU A 113 8.43 -6.19 21.99
CA LEU A 113 8.87 -7.18 21.00
C LEU A 113 10.34 -7.64 21.18
N ASP A 114 11.08 -7.02 22.10
CA ASP A 114 12.47 -7.35 22.42
C ASP A 114 12.59 -8.18 23.72
N ALA A 115 11.48 -8.59 24.33
CA ALA A 115 11.47 -9.26 25.63
C ALA A 115 11.88 -10.75 25.59
N ASP A 116 12.05 -11.35 24.41
CA ASP A 116 12.33 -12.78 24.21
C ASP A 116 13.73 -13.12 23.66
N GLU A 117 14.66 -12.15 23.57
CA GLU A 117 16.12 -12.39 23.47
C GLU A 117 16.69 -12.91 24.82
N SER A 118 16.12 -14.02 25.31
CA SER A 118 16.61 -14.74 26.49
C SER A 118 17.78 -15.64 26.09
N GLY A 119 18.98 -15.19 26.48
CA GLY A 119 20.23 -15.89 26.19
C GLY A 119 20.24 -17.34 26.66
N ASP A 120 20.49 -18.26 25.73
CA ASP A 120 20.67 -19.69 25.97
C ASP A 120 21.98 -19.94 26.75
N GLU A 121 21.88 -20.07 28.07
CA GLU A 121 22.94 -20.69 28.88
C GLU A 121 22.43 -21.98 29.53
N SER A 122 22.49 -23.05 28.76
CA SER A 122 22.41 -24.43 29.24
C SER A 122 23.39 -24.68 30.41
N THR A 123 22.89 -25.01 31.60
CA THR A 123 23.41 -26.21 32.30
C THR A 123 22.49 -26.79 33.38
N ASP A 124 22.64 -28.11 33.50
CA ASP A 124 22.33 -28.99 34.62
C ASP A 124 20.87 -29.33 34.93
N GLY A 125 20.63 -30.60 35.25
CA GLY A 125 19.30 -31.20 35.19
C GLY A 125 18.86 -31.94 36.43
N CYS A 126 17.58 -32.30 36.47
CA CYS A 126 17.08 -33.42 37.27
C CYS A 126 15.80 -34.00 36.64
N CYS A 127 15.84 -35.31 36.44
CA CYS A 127 14.74 -36.19 36.82
C CYS A 127 13.39 -36.01 36.09
N ILE A 128 13.34 -36.50 34.85
CA ILE A 128 12.10 -36.89 34.19
C ILE A 128 11.53 -38.18 34.83
N ASP A 129 10.69 -38.03 35.86
CA ASP A 129 9.77 -39.10 36.26
C ASP A 129 8.48 -39.02 35.44
N ALA A 130 8.01 -40.19 34.98
CA ALA A 130 6.92 -40.31 34.04
C ALA A 130 5.62 -40.76 34.72
N GLU A 131 4.48 -40.16 34.33
CA GLU A 131 3.23 -40.92 34.19
C GLU A 131 2.26 -40.27 33.18
N PRO A 132 1.52 -41.05 32.36
CA PRO A 132 0.59 -40.51 31.37
C PRO A 132 -0.89 -40.69 31.75
N SER A 133 -1.65 -39.59 31.83
CA SER A 133 -3.13 -39.57 31.76
C SER A 133 -3.63 -38.16 31.46
N SER A 134 -4.56 -37.89 30.53
CA SER A 134 -5.76 -38.67 30.24
C SER A 134 -6.34 -38.32 28.85
N SER A 135 -6.83 -39.32 28.11
CA SER A 135 -7.35 -39.14 26.75
C SER A 135 -8.70 -38.43 26.70
N ARG A 136 -8.78 -37.22 26.14
CA ARG A 136 -10.07 -36.58 25.84
C ARG A 136 -10.60 -37.05 24.49
N ARG A 137 -11.55 -38.00 24.52
CA ARG A 137 -12.20 -38.58 23.34
C ARG A 137 -12.93 -37.50 22.53
N ILE A 138 -12.53 -37.31 21.27
CA ILE A 138 -13.32 -36.55 20.30
C ILE A 138 -14.57 -37.39 19.96
N ARG A 139 -15.76 -36.86 20.24
CA ARG A 139 -17.02 -37.46 19.76
C ARG A 139 -17.24 -37.02 18.32
N SER A 140 -17.06 -37.95 17.39
CA SER A 140 -17.45 -37.79 15.99
C SER A 140 -18.98 -37.69 15.88
N ALA A 141 -19.48 -36.50 15.52
CA ALA A 141 -20.88 -36.31 15.12
C ALA A 141 -21.03 -36.70 13.65
N THR A 142 -21.91 -37.65 13.38
CA THR A 142 -22.07 -38.29 12.06
C THR A 142 -22.85 -37.42 11.07
N ARG A 143 -22.36 -37.41 9.82
CA ARG A 143 -23.10 -37.13 8.58
C ARG A 143 -24.56 -37.63 8.62
N ARG A 144 -25.50 -36.81 8.16
CA ARG A 144 -26.74 -37.28 7.51
C ARG A 144 -26.95 -36.52 6.21
N ASP A 145 -27.18 -37.29 5.15
CA ASP A 145 -27.65 -36.82 3.85
C ASP A 145 -29.13 -36.38 3.92
N GLY A 146 -29.70 -35.92 2.79
CA GLY A 146 -31.13 -35.56 2.61
C GLY A 146 -32.09 -36.77 2.69
N PRO A 147 -33.07 -36.96 1.78
CA PRO A 147 -33.38 -36.26 0.53
C PRO A 147 -34.59 -35.30 0.72
N THR A 148 -35.15 -34.64 -0.30
CA THR A 148 -34.91 -34.73 -1.76
C THR A 148 -34.79 -33.33 -2.35
#